data_AF-A0A9W6GKD9-F1
#
_entry.id   AF-A0A9W6GKD9-F1
#
_cell.length_a   1.000
_cell.length_b   1.000
_cell.length_c   1.000
_cell.angle_alpha   90.00
_cell.angle_beta   90.00
_cell.angle_gamma   90.00
#
_symmetry.space_group_name_H-M   'P 1'
#
loop_
_entity.id
_entity.type
_entity.pdbx_description
1 polymer ?
#
loop_
_entity_poly.entity_id
_entity_poly.type
_entity_poly.pdbx_seq_one_letter_code
_entity_poly.pdbx_strand_id
1 'polypeptide(L)' 'MDTTIIRCRRCGKKNRIALKNIDSKLNCGHCRERLTILDSPLNIGELHFEKEVLQETGLVGVIFSADT' A
#
# COMPACT_ATOMS: atom_id res chain seq x y z
N MET A 1 -19.96 7.32 8.51
CA MET A 1 -18.92 7.80 7.59
C MET A 1 -18.00 6.64 7.31
N ASP A 2 -17.93 6.20 6.06
CA ASP A 2 -17.10 5.06 5.70
C ASP A 2 -15.63 5.48 5.65
N THR A 3 -14.78 4.71 6.33
CA THR A 3 -13.35 4.97 6.44
C THR A 3 -12.57 3.70 6.17
N THR A 4 -11.39 3.85 5.57
CA THR A 4 -10.40 2.78 5.42
C THR A 4 -9.13 3.11 6.19
N ILE A 5 -8.30 2.11 6.46
CA ILE A 5 -6.98 2.27 7.09
C ILE A 5 -5.91 1.96 6.05
N ILE A 6 -5.04 2.95 5.81
CA ILE A 6 -3.88 2.82 4.92
C ILE A 6 -2.61 2.96 5.74
N ARG A 7 -1.70 2.00 5.60
CA ARG A 7 -0.38 2.05 6.21
C ARG A 7 0.55 2.92 5.36
N CYS A 8 1.30 3.80 6.01
CA CYS A 8 2.36 4.54 5.35
C CYS A 8 3.54 3.61 5.02
N ARG A 9 3.90 3.48 3.75
CA ARG A 9 5.04 2.65 3.30
C ARG A 9 6.41 3.18 3.75
N ARG A 10 6.50 4.44 4.19
CA ARG A 10 7.76 5.03 4.71
C ARG A 10 7.95 4.85 6.21
N CYS A 11 6.92 5.12 7.03
CA CYS A 11 7.07 5.11 8.50
C CYS A 11 6.21 4.04 9.22
N GLY A 12 5.40 3.27 8.49
CA GLY A 12 4.56 2.22 9.07
C GLY A 12 3.33 2.71 9.84
N LYS A 13 3.13 4.02 10.04
CA LYS A 13 1.94 4.54 10.72
C LYS A 13 0.67 4.18 9.95
N LYS A 14 -0.34 3.68 10.67
CA LYS A 14 -1.70 3.47 10.16
C LYS A 14 -2.43 4.81 10.10
N ASN A 15 -2.94 5.18 8.92
CA ASN A 15 -3.69 6.41 8.68
C ASN A 15 -5.13 6.04 8.35
N ARG A 16 -6.09 6.66 9.05
CA ARG A 16 -7.52 6.47 8.78
C ARG A 16 -7.99 7.55 7.80
N ILE A 17 -8.52 7.11 6.68
CA ILE A 17 -8.92 7.97 5.55
C ILE A 17 -10.43 7.80 5.32
N ALA A 18 -11.15 8.91 5.16
CA ALA A 18 -12.55 8.86 4.74
C ALA A 18 -12.63 8.42 3.28
N LEU A 19 -13.50 7.46 2.93
CA LEU A 19 -13.58 6.91 1.58
C LEU A 19 -13.84 7.98 0.51
N LYS A 20 -14.58 9.04 0.85
CA LYS A 20 -14.79 10.22 -0.02
C LYS A 20 -13.51 10.95 -0.45
N ASN A 21 -12.38 10.70 0.23
CA ASN A 21 -11.08 11.32 -0.03
C ASN A 21 -10.06 10.29 -0.57
N ILE A 22 -10.48 9.08 -0.93
CA ILE A 22 -9.57 7.99 -1.38
C ILE A 22 -8.78 8.41 -2.63
N ASP A 23 -9.40 9.15 -3.54
CA ASP A 23 -8.80 9.62 -4.81
C ASP A 23 -8.02 10.94 -4.65
N SER A 24 -7.94 11.48 -3.44
CA SER A 24 -7.23 12.74 -3.16
C SER A 24 -5.74 12.52 -2.93
N LYS A 25 -4.95 13.60 -2.97
CA LYS A 25 -3.54 13.56 -2.51
C LYS A 25 -3.51 13.40 -1.00
N LEU A 26 -3.36 12.16 -0.54
CA LEU A 26 -3.28 11.79 0.87
C LEU A 26 -1.83 11.78 1.32
N ASN A 27 -1.54 12.45 2.45
CA ASN A 27 -0.23 12.43 3.09
C ASN A 27 -0.33 11.75 4.46
N CYS A 28 0.73 11.07 4.87
CA CYS A 28 0.81 10.46 6.18
C CYS A 28 0.76 11.54 7.27
N GLY A 29 -0.14 11.37 8.25
CA GLY A 29 -0.25 12.26 9.41
C GLY A 29 0.88 12.12 10.43
N HIS A 30 2.07 11.64 10.03
CA HIS A 30 3.27 11.57 10.87
C HIS A 30 4.52 11.98 10.10
N CYS A 31 4.93 11.23 9.08
CA CYS A 31 6.12 11.58 8.29
C CYS A 31 5.83 12.49 7.08
N ARG A 32 4.55 12.82 6.82
CA ARG A 32 4.07 13.62 5.68
C ARG A 32 4.34 13.05 4.28
N GLU A 33 4.87 11.83 4.19
CA GLU A 33 5.03 11.11 2.93
C GLU A 33 3.67 10.90 2.24
N ARG A 34 3.66 10.91 0.90
CA ARG A 34 2.44 10.57 0.16
C ARG A 34 2.03 9.14 0.46
N LEU A 35 0.73 8.93 0.71
CA LEU A 35 0.14 7.60 0.81
C LEU A 35 -0.20 7.12 -0.60
N THR A 36 0.31 5.95 -0.97
CA THR A 36 -0.01 5.30 -2.24
C THR A 36 -1.02 4.20 -1.98
N ILE A 37 -2.12 4.24 -2.72
CA ILE A 37 -3.12 3.17 -2.76
C ILE A 37 -2.90 2.49 -4.11
N LEU A 38 -2.62 1.19 -4.08
CA LEU A 38 -2.57 0.40 -5.30
C LEU A 38 -4.01 0.15 -5.74
N ASP A 39 -4.38 0.67 -6.90
CA ASP A 39 -5.66 0.44 -7.57
C ASP A 39 -5.64 -0.83 -8.43
N SER A 40 -4.47 -1.45 -8.58
CA SER A 40 -4.20 -2.58 -9.45
C SER A 40 -3.08 -3.47 -8.88
N PRO A 41 -3.01 -4.75 -9.29
CA PRO A 41 -1.91 -5.63 -8.90
C PRO A 41 -0.56 -5.07 -9.35
N LEU A 42 0.43 -5.10 -8.46
CA LEU A 42 1.79 -4.68 -8.77
C LEU A 42 2.59 -5.88 -9.30
N ASN A 43 3.09 -5.79 -10.54
CA ASN A 43 4.08 -6.72 -11.05
C ASN A 43 5.43 -6.41 -10.39
N ILE A 44 5.95 -7.35 -9.62
CA ILE A 44 7.24 -7.26 -8.95
C ILE A 44 8.17 -8.37 -9.42
N GLY A 45 9.44 -8.05 -9.61
CA GLY A 45 10.50 -9.06 -9.76
C GLY A 45 11.00 -9.56 -8.40
N GLU A 46 11.83 -10.60 -8.43
CA GLU A 46 12.39 -11.26 -7.23
C GLU A 46 13.09 -10.27 -6.28
N LEU A 47 13.84 -9.30 -6.81
CA LEU A 47 14.57 -8.29 -6.03
C LEU A 47 13.68 -7.43 -5.11
N HIS A 48 12.38 -7.33 -5.40
CA HIS A 48 11.44 -6.53 -4.61
C HIS A 48 10.49 -7.39 -3.76
N PHE A 49 10.57 -8.71 -3.86
CA PHE A 49 9.66 -9.62 -3.18
C PHE A 49 9.72 -9.50 -1.66
N GLU A 50 10.92 -9.44 -1.09
CA GLU A 50 11.07 -9.31 0.36
C GLU A 50 10.40 -8.03 0.88
N LYS A 51 10.66 -6.90 0.23
CA LYS A 51 10.15 -5.60 0.67
C LYS A 51 8.64 -5.45 0.46
N GLU A 52 8.13 -5.84 -0.70
CA GLU A 52 6.73 -5.60 -1.09
C GLU A 52 5.77 -6.71 -0.61
N VAL A 53 6.27 -7.92 -0.35
CA VAL A 53 5.46 -9.07 0.11
C VAL A 53 5.80 -9.46 1.54
N LEU A 54 7.06 -9.79 1.84
CA LEU A 54 7.42 -10.37 3.14
C LEU A 54 7.40 -9.36 4.28
N GLN A 55 7.78 -8.11 4.01
CA GLN A 55 7.81 -7.02 4.99
C GLN A 55 6.49 -6.23 5.04
N GLU A 56 5.52 -6.57 4.19
CA GLU A 56 4.20 -5.98 4.24
C GLU A 56 3.45 -6.50 5.47
N THR A 57 2.62 -5.64 6.03
CA THR A 57 1.94 -5.93 7.32
C THR A 57 0.43 -5.99 7.20
N GLY A 58 -0.08 -5.73 5.99
CA GLY A 58 -1.45 -6.02 5.60
C GLY A 58 -1.55 -7.41 4.97
N LEU A 59 -2.76 -7.74 4.53
CA LEU A 59 -2.98 -8.93 3.70
C LEU A 59 -2.43 -8.66 2.29
N VAL A 60 -1.59 -9.56 1.80
CA VAL A 60 -1.03 -9.52 0.44
C VAL A 60 -1.45 -10.79 -0.29
N GLY A 61 -2.09 -10.62 -1.44
CA GLY A 61 -2.32 -11.70 -2.41
C GLY A 61 -1.19 -11.70 -3.43
N VAL A 62 -0.56 -12.86 -3.63
CA VAL A 62 0.52 -13.03 -4.61
C VAL A 62 0.06 -13.99 -5.70
N ILE A 63 0.26 -13.58 -6.95
CA ILE A 63 0.02 -14.43 -8.13
C ILE A 63 1.39 -14.72 -8.75
N PHE A 64 1.70 -15.99 -8.94
CA PHE A 64 2.91 -16.42 -9.62
C PHE A 64 2.58 -16.74 -11.07
N SER A 65 3.26 -16.07 -12.00
CA SER A 65 3.17 -16.31 -13.44
C SER A 65 4.58 -16.45 -14.02
N ALA A 66 4.75 -17.28 -15.05
CA ALA A 66 6.00 -17.41 -15.78
C ALA A 66 5.74 -17.08 -17.25
N ASP A 67 6.63 -16.29 -17.85
CA ASP A 67 6.62 -16.04 -19.29
C ASP A 67 7.20 -17.30 -19.97
N THR A 68 6.33 -18.19 -20.46
CA THR A 68 6.68 -19.37 -21.27
C THR A 68 6.73 -19.05 -22.74
#